data_AF-A0A353G923-F1
#
_entry.id   AF-A0A353G923-F1
#
_cell.length_a   1.000
_cell.length_b   1.000
_cell.length_c   1.000
_cell.angle_alpha   90.00
_cell.angle_beta   90.00
_cell.angle_gamma   90.00
#
_symmetry.space_group_name_H-M   'P 1'
#
loop_
_entity.id
_entity.type
_entity.pdbx_description
1 polymer ?
#
loop_
_entity_poly.entity_id
_entity_poly.type
_entity_poly.pdbx_seq_one_letter_code
_entity_poly.pdbx_strand_id
1 'polypeptide(L)'
;MRKTPAMEADKPHLDPIATLADDYRTLPGVADEMLDGQGNIRPVWQNFVNAINKMGQEELHERFARADRYLRDAGVFYRAYVSAASSSD
;
A
#
# COMPACT_ATOMS: atom_id res chain seq x y z
N MET A 1 -24.19 -36.74 -14.87
CA MET A 1 -22.80 -36.67 -14.39
C MET A 1 -22.61 -35.39 -13.60
N ARG A 2 -22.53 -35.48 -12.27
CA ARG A 2 -22.14 -34.33 -11.42
C ARG A 2 -20.62 -34.22 -11.48
N LYS A 3 -20.10 -33.10 -11.97
CA LYS A 3 -18.68 -32.77 -11.81
C LYS A 3 -18.56 -31.92 -10.55
N THR A 4 -18.11 -32.55 -9.48
CA THR A 4 -17.59 -31.86 -8.30
C THR A 4 -16.32 -31.10 -8.75
N PRO A 5 -16.20 -29.78 -8.53
CA PRO A 5 -14.90 -29.16 -8.65
C PRO A 5 -14.10 -29.50 -7.39
N ALA A 6 -12.99 -30.19 -7.61
CA ALA A 6 -11.94 -30.39 -6.63
C ALA A 6 -11.30 -29.03 -6.26
N MET A 7 -10.73 -29.00 -5.05
CA MET A 7 -9.91 -27.93 -4.49
C MET A 7 -10.67 -26.67 -4.03
N GLU A 8 -11.30 -26.84 -2.88
CA GLU A 8 -10.99 -25.97 -1.74
C GLU A 8 -9.46 -25.99 -1.53
N ALA A 9 -8.75 -25.11 -2.24
CA ALA A 9 -7.43 -24.71 -1.80
C ALA A 9 -7.69 -23.73 -0.65
N ASP A 10 -7.49 -24.22 0.56
CA ASP A 10 -7.34 -23.42 1.76
C ASP A 10 -6.24 -22.39 1.45
N LYS A 11 -6.66 -21.21 0.96
CA LYS A 11 -5.76 -20.08 0.81
C LYS A 11 -5.37 -19.75 2.24
N PRO A 12 -4.08 -19.68 2.59
CA PRO A 12 -3.72 -19.20 3.91
C PRO A 12 -4.48 -17.90 4.12
N HIS A 13 -5.25 -17.83 5.21
CA HIS A 13 -5.83 -16.59 5.69
C HIS A 13 -4.64 -15.74 6.15
N LEU A 14 -3.91 -15.19 5.18
CA LEU A 14 -3.00 -14.10 5.42
C LEU A 14 -3.90 -13.01 6.00
N ASP A 15 -3.61 -12.59 7.22
CA ASP A 15 -4.28 -11.46 7.82
C ASP A 15 -4.24 -10.33 6.78
N PRO A 16 -5.38 -9.89 6.22
CA PRO A 16 -5.36 -9.01 5.06
C PRO A 16 -4.56 -7.74 5.34
N ILE A 17 -4.55 -7.31 6.61
CA ILE A 17 -3.75 -6.20 7.18
C ILE A 17 -2.26 -6.34 6.88
N ALA A 18 -1.69 -7.55 6.95
CA ALA A 18 -0.27 -7.81 6.73
C ALA A 18 0.14 -7.59 5.26
N THR A 19 -0.69 -8.02 4.30
CA THR A 19 -0.30 -8.14 2.89
C THR A 19 0.16 -6.86 2.17
N LEU A 20 -0.23 -5.66 2.61
CA LEU A 20 0.28 -4.39 2.07
C LEU A 20 1.48 -3.84 2.85
N ALA A 21 1.54 -4.13 4.15
CA ALA A 21 2.60 -3.66 5.03
C ALA A 21 3.84 -4.57 4.99
N ASP A 22 3.72 -5.80 4.49
CA ASP A 22 4.79 -6.80 4.51
C ASP A 22 6.04 -6.36 3.73
N ASP A 23 5.85 -5.59 2.65
CA ASP A 23 6.95 -5.00 1.86
C ASP A 23 7.33 -3.58 2.33
N TYR A 24 6.53 -2.96 3.19
CA TYR A 24 6.82 -1.65 3.73
C TYR A 24 7.96 -1.74 4.76
N ARG A 25 8.93 -0.83 4.66
CA ARG A 25 10.11 -0.78 5.53
C ARG A 25 10.27 0.63 6.09
N THR A 26 10.36 0.72 7.40
CA THR A 26 10.61 1.98 8.10
C THR A 26 12.04 2.47 7.80
N LEU A 27 12.23 3.78 7.87
CA LEU A 27 13.55 4.39 7.74
C LEU A 27 14.30 4.32 9.09
N PRO A 28 15.58 3.91 9.12
CA PRO A 28 16.35 3.85 10.37
C PRO A 28 16.42 5.21 11.07
N GLY A 29 16.12 5.21 12.38
CA GLY A 29 16.21 6.41 13.22
C GLY A 29 15.09 7.44 13.03
N VAL A 30 14.09 7.14 12.20
CA VAL A 30 12.91 7.99 11.99
C VAL A 30 11.67 7.26 12.52
N ALA A 31 10.85 7.96 13.29
CA ALA A 31 9.58 7.40 13.75
C ALA A 31 8.64 7.23 12.54
N ASP A 32 8.06 6.04 12.41
CA ASP A 32 7.09 5.75 11.36
C ASP A 32 5.68 6.16 11.80
N GLU A 33 4.96 6.82 10.89
CA GLU A 33 3.59 7.27 11.12
C GLU A 33 2.60 6.10 11.10
N MET A 34 2.86 5.07 10.29
CA MET A 34 1.97 3.92 10.11
C MET A 34 2.31 2.77 11.05
N LEU A 35 3.59 2.47 11.23
CA LEU A 35 4.10 1.39 12.06
C LEU A 35 4.50 1.88 13.45
N ASP A 36 4.26 1.07 14.48
CA ASP A 36 4.80 1.28 15.82
C ASP A 36 6.26 0.79 15.94
N GLY A 37 6.85 0.94 17.13
CA GLY A 37 8.24 0.52 17.38
C GLY A 37 8.46 -0.99 17.31
N GLN A 38 7.38 -1.77 17.19
CA GLN A 38 7.36 -3.22 17.06
C GLN A 38 7.03 -3.66 15.64
N GLY A 39 6.78 -2.71 14.72
CA GLY A 39 6.43 -2.98 13.33
C GLY A 39 4.95 -3.27 13.08
N ASN A 40 4.07 -3.06 14.07
CA ASN A 40 2.63 -3.27 13.89
C ASN A 40 1.97 -2.00 13.34
N ILE A 41 0.92 -2.17 12.53
CA ILE A 41 0.11 -1.04 12.06
C ILE A 41 -0.65 -0.42 13.25
N ARG A 42 -0.41 0.88 13.48
CA ARG A 42 -1.06 1.63 14.56
C ARG A 42 -2.59 1.64 14.38
N PRO A 43 -3.39 1.61 15.46
CA PRO A 43 -4.85 1.52 15.39
C PRO A 43 -5.53 2.54 14.47
N VAL A 44 -5.03 3.79 14.43
CA VAL A 44 -5.58 4.86 13.58
C VAL A 44 -5.51 4.53 12.07
N TRP A 45 -4.55 3.70 11.66
CA TRP A 45 -4.32 3.33 10.26
C TRP A 45 -4.98 2.00 9.87
N GLN A 46 -5.41 1.18 10.84
CA GLN A 46 -5.93 -0.16 10.54
C GLN A 46 -7.15 -0.13 9.63
N ASN A 47 -8.10 0.79 9.84
CA ASN A 47 -9.29 0.91 8.99
C ASN A 47 -8.94 1.29 7.55
N PHE A 48 -7.96 2.18 7.38
CA PHE A 48 -7.49 2.62 6.07
C PHE A 48 -6.81 1.48 5.32
N VAL A 49 -5.86 0.80 5.96
CA VAL A 49 -5.14 -0.34 5.38
C VAL A 49 -6.11 -1.48 5.05
N ASN A 50 -7.04 -1.79 5.96
CA ASN A 50 -8.11 -2.76 5.71
C ASN A 50 -8.98 -2.43 4.51
N ALA A 51 -9.28 -1.14 4.29
CA ALA A 51 -10.05 -0.74 3.12
C ALA A 51 -9.28 -1.02 1.83
N ILE A 52 -7.98 -0.70 1.79
CA ILE A 52 -7.12 -0.96 0.62
C ILE A 52 -7.00 -2.46 0.35
N ASN A 53 -6.78 -3.27 1.38
CA ASN A 53 -6.58 -4.72 1.24
C ASN A 53 -7.83 -5.47 0.73
N LYS A 54 -9.01 -4.87 0.89
CA LYS A 54 -10.27 -5.40 0.36
C LYS A 54 -10.52 -5.03 -1.10
N MET A 55 -9.80 -4.04 -1.63
CA MET A 55 -9.95 -3.60 -3.02
C MET A 55 -9.22 -4.55 -3.97
N GLY A 56 -9.87 -4.86 -5.09
CA GLY A 56 -9.21 -5.55 -6.20
C GLY A 56 -8.25 -4.61 -6.93
N GLN A 57 -7.37 -5.18 -7.75
CA GLN A 57 -6.38 -4.42 -8.52
C GLN A 57 -7.01 -3.39 -9.47
N GLU A 58 -8.12 -3.73 -10.11
CA GLU A 58 -8.86 -2.83 -10.98
C GLU A 58 -9.43 -1.62 -10.21
N GLU A 59 -10.08 -1.86 -9.08
CA GLU A 59 -10.62 -0.78 -8.23
C GLU A 59 -9.51 0.15 -7.71
N LEU A 60 -8.36 -0.43 -7.31
CA LEU A 60 -7.20 0.37 -6.90
C LEU A 60 -6.72 1.26 -8.05
N HIS A 61 -6.53 0.72 -9.26
CA HIS A 61 -6.11 1.49 -10.42
C HIS A 61 -7.09 2.63 -10.74
N GLU A 62 -8.40 2.38 -10.72
CA GLU A 62 -9.40 3.41 -10.96
C GLU A 62 -9.36 4.53 -9.92
N ARG A 63 -9.18 4.17 -8.66
CA ARG A 63 -9.07 5.14 -7.55
C ARG A 63 -7.78 5.96 -7.66
N PHE A 64 -6.65 5.35 -8.01
CA PHE A 64 -5.40 6.07 -8.28
C PHE A 64 -5.56 7.04 -9.46
N ALA A 65 -6.13 6.59 -10.57
CA ALA A 65 -6.37 7.45 -11.73
C ALA A 65 -7.28 8.65 -11.40
N ARG A 66 -8.24 8.46 -10.48
CA ARG A 66 -9.09 9.55 -9.96
C ARG A 66 -8.30 10.50 -9.06
N ALA A 67 -7.46 9.98 -8.17
CA ALA A 67 -6.59 10.79 -7.31
C ALA A 67 -5.62 11.65 -8.14
N ASP A 68 -5.04 11.10 -9.20
CA ASP A 68 -4.14 11.83 -10.11
C ASP A 68 -4.84 12.97 -10.85
N ARG A 69 -6.12 12.79 -11.22
CA ARG A 69 -6.93 13.88 -11.77
C ARG A 69 -7.19 14.95 -10.72
N TYR A 70 -7.60 14.54 -9.52
CA TYR A 70 -7.85 15.46 -8.41
C TYR A 70 -6.63 16.33 -8.08
N LEU A 71 -5.43 15.75 -8.03
CA LEU A 71 -4.18 16.49 -7.78
C LEU A 71 -3.91 17.55 -8.88
N ARG A 72 -4.09 17.16 -10.15
CA ARG A 72 -3.92 18.08 -11.28
C ARG A 72 -4.93 19.23 -11.24
N ASP A 73 -6.19 18.92 -10.98
CA ASP A 73 -7.28 19.90 -10.95
C ASP A 73 -7.15 20.85 -9.76
N ALA A 74 -6.66 20.36 -8.61
CA ALA A 74 -6.37 21.17 -7.42
C ALA A 74 -5.08 22.01 -7.56
N GLY A 75 -4.34 21.87 -8.66
CA GLY A 75 -3.06 22.57 -8.87
C GLY A 75 -1.94 22.09 -7.93
N VAL A 76 -2.04 20.88 -7.38
CA VAL A 76 -1.03 20.28 -6.51
C VAL A 76 0.02 19.59 -7.38
N PHE A 77 1.25 20.09 -7.36
CA PHE A 77 2.37 19.53 -8.12
C PHE A 77 3.51 19.13 -7.18
N TYR A 78 3.94 17.87 -7.26
CA TYR A 78 5.16 17.42 -6.58
C TYR A 78 6.40 17.88 -7.36
N ARG A 79 7.32 18.58 -6.70
CA ARG A 79 8.63 18.92 -7.25
C ARG A 79 9.65 17.90 -6.77
N ALA A 80 9.97 16.92 -7.61
CA ALA A 80 11.07 16.02 -7.36
C ALA A 80 12.38 16.76 -7.64
N TYR A 81 13.11 17.15 -6.60
CA TYR A 81 14.51 17.54 -6.75
C TYR A 81 15.32 16.25 -6.85
N VAL A 82 15.56 15.78 -8.07
CA VAL A 82 16.60 14.77 -8.29
C VAL A 82 17.92 15.47 -7.98
N SER A 83 18.54 15.14 -6.85
CA SER A 83 19.93 15.50 -6.64
C SER A 83 20.74 14.72 -7.68
N ALA A 84 21.14 15.40 -8.76
CA ALA A 84 22.30 14.96 -9.51
C ALA A 84 23.45 14.96 -8.49
N ALA A 85 23.76 13.78 -7.95
CA ALA A 85 24.95 13.60 -7.15
C ALA A 85 26.10 14.12 -8.00
N SER A 86 26.73 15.18 -7.52
CA SER A 86 27.95 15.74 -8.07
C SER A 86 28.93 14.59 -8.29
N SER A 87 29.26 14.31 -9.54
CA SER A 87 30.42 13.51 -9.90
C SER A 87 31.65 14.24 -9.38
N SER A 88 32.14 13.86 -8.21
CA SER A 88 33.53 14.08 -7.79
C SER A 88 34.25 12.76 -7.95
N ASP A 89 34.83 12.57 -9.14
CA ASP A 89 36.27 12.28 -9.34
C ASP A 89 36.57 12.21 -10.85
#